data_AF-A0A1V5LM53-F1
#
_entry.id   AF-A0A1V5LM53-F1
#
_cell.length_a   1.000
_cell.length_b   1.000
_cell.length_c   1.000
_cell.angle_alpha   90.00
_cell.angle_beta   90.00
_cell.angle_gamma   90.00
#
_symmetry.space_group_name_H-M   'P 1'
#
loop_
_entity.id
_entity.type
_entity.pdbx_description
1 polymer ?
#
loop_
_entity_poly.entity_id
_entity_poly.type
_entity_poly.pdbx_seq_one_letter_code
_entity_poly.pdbx_strand_id
1 'polypeptide(L)'
;MLSSEGKLKLIDFNVANQQEETATGTVVGKQAYMPLEQFQGEPCPQSDLYAMGATLYFLLTGEEPEALTRSHPASSASFRYKDLPPGTIAALDNLVAKATTGSLEERFRTVEEIRDCINKIDLGETKA
;
A
#
# COMPACT_ATOMS: atom_id res chain seq x y z
N MET A 1 -11.18 7.44 -4.04
CA MET A 1 -12.46 8.11 -3.68
C MET A 1 -13.48 7.06 -3.25
N LEU A 2 -14.26 7.32 -2.19
CA LEU A 2 -15.39 6.48 -1.79
C LEU A 2 -16.70 7.11 -2.30
N SER A 3 -17.48 6.39 -3.11
CA SER A 3 -18.78 6.91 -3.56
C SER A 3 -19.81 6.85 -2.44
N SER A 4 -20.92 7.58 -2.60
CA SER A 4 -22.09 7.50 -1.71
C SER A 4 -22.70 6.09 -1.63
N GLU A 5 -22.44 5.25 -2.63
CA GLU A 5 -22.87 3.85 -2.69
C GLU A 5 -21.85 2.90 -2.01
N GLY A 6 -20.81 3.43 -1.36
CA GLY A 6 -19.78 2.63 -0.70
C GLY A 6 -18.77 1.97 -1.63
N LYS A 7 -18.71 2.35 -2.92
CA LYS A 7 -17.75 1.80 -3.88
C LYS A 7 -16.47 2.63 -3.91
N LEU A 8 -15.32 1.96 -3.85
CA LEU A 8 -14.03 2.58 -4.05
C LEU A 8 -13.78 2.81 -5.55
N LYS A 9 -13.37 4.03 -5.88
CA LYS A 9 -12.93 4.44 -7.21
C LYS A 9 -11.51 4.98 -7.13
N LEU A 10 -10.60 4.41 -7.92
CA LEU A 10 -9.27 4.95 -8.11
C LEU A 10 -9.35 6.15 -9.06
N ILE A 11 -8.65 7.22 -8.73
CA ILE A 11 -8.62 8.50 -9.46
C ILE A 11 -7.16 8.95 -9.59
N ASP A 12 -6.90 9.98 -10.39
CA ASP A 12 -5.59 10.66 -10.49
C ASP A 12 -4.42 9.80 -11.00
N PHE A 13 -4.67 8.96 -12.01
CA PHE A 13 -3.66 8.08 -12.63
C PHE A 13 -2.43 8.78 -13.26
N ASN A 14 -2.45 10.11 -13.43
CA ASN A 14 -1.45 10.83 -14.24
C ASN A 14 -0.74 11.99 -13.49
N VAL A 15 -1.00 12.15 -12.19
CA VAL A 15 -0.41 13.25 -11.40
C VAL A 15 0.99 12.88 -10.90
N ALA A 16 1.30 11.59 -10.76
CA ALA A 16 2.54 11.09 -10.16
C ALA A 16 3.75 11.01 -11.11
N ASN A 17 3.56 11.13 -12.42
CA ASN A 17 4.64 11.13 -13.43
C ASN A 17 5.22 12.53 -13.69
N GLN A 18 4.61 13.58 -13.14
CA GLN A 18 5.16 14.93 -13.25
C GLN A 18 6.08 15.16 -12.05
N GLN A 19 7.35 14.79 -12.23
CA GLN A 19 8.41 15.30 -11.41
C GLN A 19 8.54 16.79 -11.74
N GLU A 20 7.70 17.64 -11.13
CA GLU A 20 7.92 19.07 -11.15
C GLU A 20 9.23 19.31 -10.39
N GLU A 21 10.32 19.51 -11.14
CA GLU A 21 11.56 20.09 -10.63
C GLU A 21 11.20 21.49 -10.10
N THR A 22 10.72 21.55 -8.86
CA THR A 22 10.72 22.81 -8.13
C THR A 22 12.19 23.19 -7.96
N ALA A 23 12.54 24.44 -8.31
CA ALA A 23 13.91 24.97 -8.26
C ALA A 23 14.59 24.88 -6.86
N THR A 24 13.88 24.36 -5.86
CA THR A 24 14.31 24.12 -4.48
C THR A 24 14.46 22.63 -4.12
N GLY A 25 14.35 21.69 -5.07
CA GLY A 25 14.56 20.26 -4.83
C GLY A 25 13.54 19.63 -3.87
N THR A 26 12.37 20.25 -3.71
CA THR A 26 11.31 19.74 -2.84
C THR A 26 10.46 18.76 -3.64
N VAL A 27 10.56 17.47 -3.33
CA VAL A 27 9.68 16.45 -3.92
C VAL A 27 8.26 16.75 -3.45
N VAL A 28 7.42 17.30 -4.33
CA VAL A 28 6.01 17.54 -4.07
C VAL A 28 5.29 16.19 -4.21
N GLY A 29 4.99 15.56 -3.07
CA GLY A 29 4.28 14.29 -3.02
C GLY A 29 4.32 13.68 -1.62
N LYS A 30 3.39 12.76 -1.31
CA LYS A 30 3.45 12.00 -0.06
C LYS A 30 4.51 10.91 -0.19
N GLN A 31 5.74 11.22 0.22
CA GLN A 31 6.91 10.33 0.16
C GLN A 31 6.66 8.94 0.77
N ALA A 32 5.76 8.83 1.75
CA ALA A 32 5.34 7.58 2.38
C ALA A 32 4.80 6.51 1.40
N TYR A 33 4.26 6.92 0.25
CA TYR A 33 3.65 6.00 -0.74
C TYR A 33 4.54 5.77 -1.96
N MET A 34 5.70 6.43 -2.02
CA MET A 34 6.56 6.43 -3.18
C MET A 34 7.71 5.44 -2.98
N PRO A 35 7.88 4.45 -3.87
CA PRO A 35 9.03 3.56 -3.84
C PRO A 35 10.27 4.20 -4.47
N LEU A 36 11.45 3.61 -4.23
CA LEU A 36 12.74 4.17 -4.62
C LEU A 36 12.86 4.39 -6.14
N GLU A 37 12.39 3.44 -6.95
CA GLU A 37 12.46 3.57 -8.40
C GLU A 37 11.64 4.75 -8.93
N GLN A 38 10.55 5.12 -8.25
CA GLN A 38 9.77 6.31 -8.58
C GLN A 38 10.48 7.59 -8.15
N PHE A 39 11.21 7.60 -7.03
CA PHE A 39 12.10 8.72 -6.67
C PHE A 39 13.24 8.91 -7.68
N GLN A 40 13.67 7.84 -8.34
CA GLN A 40 14.71 7.85 -9.36
C GLN A 40 14.20 8.25 -10.75
N GLY A 41 12.89 8.48 -10.90
CA GLY A 41 12.28 8.81 -12.19
C GLY A 41 12.09 7.60 -13.11
N GLU A 42 12.22 6.38 -12.57
CA GLU A 42 12.11 5.11 -13.31
C GLU A 42 10.92 4.29 -12.78
N PRO A 43 9.67 4.81 -12.79
CA PRO A 43 8.52 4.08 -12.29
C PRO A 43 8.24 2.85 -13.15
N CYS A 44 7.80 1.77 -12.51
CA CYS A 44 7.39 0.55 -13.17
C CYS A 44 6.03 0.09 -12.63
N PRO A 45 5.36 -0.92 -13.25
CA PRO A 45 4.08 -1.40 -12.74
C PRO A 45 4.13 -1.86 -11.27
N GLN A 46 5.28 -2.33 -10.79
CA GLN A 46 5.46 -2.71 -9.39
C GLN A 46 5.50 -1.50 -8.44
N SER A 47 5.74 -0.30 -8.93
CA SER A 47 5.67 0.94 -8.15
C SER A 47 4.24 1.22 -7.69
N ASP A 48 3.26 0.99 -8.55
CA ASP A 48 1.83 1.09 -8.20
C ASP A 48 1.46 0.05 -7.11
N LEU A 49 2.06 -1.14 -7.17
CA LEU A 49 1.82 -2.18 -6.16
C LEU A 49 2.38 -1.78 -4.78
N TYR A 50 3.52 -1.08 -4.75
CA TYR A 50 4.05 -0.49 -3.51
C TYR A 50 3.09 0.56 -2.95
N ALA A 51 2.66 1.51 -3.78
CA ALA A 51 1.73 2.56 -3.37
C ALA A 51 0.40 2.00 -2.86
N MET A 52 -0.09 0.92 -3.48
CA MET A 52 -1.25 0.18 -2.99
C MET A 52 -0.99 -0.48 -1.63
N GLY A 53 0.17 -1.09 -1.41
CA GLY A 53 0.58 -1.64 -0.11
C GLY A 53 0.64 -0.58 0.98
N ALA A 54 1.24 0.57 0.69
CA ALA A 54 1.28 1.74 1.58
C ALA A 54 -0.13 2.26 1.89
N THR A 55 -1.04 2.27 0.90
CA THR A 55 -2.45 2.61 1.10
C THR A 55 -3.15 1.61 2.03
N LEU A 56 -2.90 0.31 1.86
CA LEU A 56 -3.45 -0.73 2.74
C LEU A 56 -2.93 -0.57 4.17
N TYR A 57 -1.65 -0.24 4.37
CA TYR A 57 -1.12 0.09 5.69
C TYR A 57 -1.95 1.18 6.36
N PHE A 58 -2.14 2.32 5.68
CA PHE A 58 -2.93 3.43 6.21
C PHE A 58 -4.38 3.04 6.50
N LEU A 59 -5.02 2.22 5.67
CA LEU A 59 -6.38 1.75 5.94
C LEU A 59 -6.46 0.88 7.20
N LEU A 60 -5.42 0.06 7.46
CA LEU A 60 -5.35 -0.86 8.59
C LEU A 60 -4.97 -0.18 9.91
N THR A 61 -4.19 0.89 9.88
CA THR A 61 -3.64 1.56 11.07
C THR A 61 -4.19 2.96 11.29
N GLY A 62 -4.57 3.67 10.22
CA GLY A 62 -4.86 5.11 10.25
C GLY A 62 -3.63 6.01 10.27
N GLU A 63 -2.44 5.43 10.15
CA GLU A 63 -1.16 6.12 10.21
C GLU A 63 -0.47 6.06 8.86
N GLU A 64 0.28 7.11 8.52
CA GLU A 64 1.12 7.11 7.33
C GLU A 64 2.24 6.07 7.50
N PRO A 65 2.54 5.25 6.47
CA PRO A 65 3.68 4.35 6.55
C PRO A 65 5.00 5.15 6.55
N GLU A 66 6.04 4.56 7.13
CA GLU A 66 7.39 5.13 7.06
C GLU A 66 7.95 4.96 5.64
N ALA A 67 8.41 6.06 5.03
CA ALA A 67 8.85 6.07 3.64
C ALA A 67 10.02 5.10 3.39
N LEU A 68 9.99 4.41 2.25
CA LEU A 68 11.04 3.48 1.81
C LEU A 68 11.31 2.31 2.78
N THR A 69 10.35 1.99 3.65
CA THR A 69 10.44 0.84 4.56
C THR A 69 9.46 -0.25 4.22
N ARG A 70 9.80 -1.48 4.65
CA ARG A 70 8.88 -2.61 4.64
C ARG A 70 7.87 -2.45 5.78
N SER A 71 6.63 -2.12 5.44
CA SER A 71 5.57 -1.82 6.39
C SER A 71 4.89 -3.08 6.94
N HIS A 72 4.72 -3.14 8.27
CA HIS A 72 4.03 -4.23 8.97
C HIS A 72 2.89 -3.65 9.82
N PRO A 73 1.65 -3.56 9.29
CA PRO A 73 0.54 -2.93 10.00
C PRO A 73 0.22 -3.58 11.34
N ALA A 74 0.39 -4.90 11.49
CA ALA A 74 0.10 -5.62 12.74
C ALA A 74 1.07 -5.26 13.88
N SER A 75 2.24 -4.69 13.55
CA SER A 75 3.22 -4.21 14.52
C SER A 75 2.97 -2.76 14.97
N SER A 76 2.09 -2.01 14.28
CA SER A 76 1.69 -0.66 14.71
C SER A 76 0.79 -0.74 15.95
N ALA A 77 1.03 0.13 16.93
CA ALA A 77 0.17 0.28 18.09
C ALA A 77 -1.29 0.63 17.71
N SER A 78 -1.45 1.33 16.57
CA SER A 78 -2.71 1.83 16.03
C SER A 78 -3.43 0.84 15.11
N PHE A 79 -2.94 -0.39 14.95
CA PHE A 79 -3.63 -1.42 14.17
C PHE A 79 -5.08 -1.60 14.63
N ARG A 80 -6.04 -1.40 13.72
CA ARG A 80 -7.47 -1.27 14.05
C ARG A 80 -8.20 -2.60 14.22
N TYR A 81 -7.71 -3.67 13.60
CA TYR A 81 -8.45 -4.93 13.42
C TYR A 81 -7.92 -6.06 14.31
N LYS A 82 -7.68 -5.78 15.60
CA LYS A 82 -7.07 -6.72 16.57
C LYS A 82 -7.93 -7.94 16.88
N ASP A 83 -9.25 -7.86 16.61
CA ASP A 83 -10.21 -8.95 16.87
C ASP A 83 -10.36 -9.93 15.70
N LEU A 84 -9.70 -9.69 14.56
CA LEU A 84 -9.70 -10.64 13.45
C LEU A 84 -8.97 -11.94 13.84
N PRO A 85 -9.29 -13.08 13.19
CA PRO A 85 -8.56 -14.31 13.42
C PRO A 85 -7.04 -14.10 13.24
N PRO A 86 -6.17 -14.69 14.09
CA PRO A 86 -4.72 -14.49 14.00
C PRO A 86 -4.14 -14.81 12.62
N GLY A 87 -4.70 -15.81 11.92
CA GLY A 87 -4.34 -16.13 10.54
C GLY A 87 -4.66 -15.01 9.54
N THR A 88 -5.80 -14.34 9.71
CA THR A 88 -6.22 -13.18 8.90
C THR A 88 -5.29 -11.99 9.14
N ILE A 89 -4.97 -11.69 10.39
CA ILE A 89 -4.04 -10.61 10.75
C ILE A 89 -2.66 -10.87 10.12
N ALA A 90 -2.12 -12.08 10.29
CA ALA A 90 -0.84 -12.46 9.71
C ALA A 90 -0.87 -12.38 8.17
N ALA A 91 -1.97 -12.78 7.52
CA ALA A 91 -2.08 -12.72 6.07
C ALA A 91 -2.12 -11.27 5.55
N LEU A 92 -2.85 -10.37 6.22
CA LEU A 92 -2.88 -8.94 5.90
C LEU A 92 -1.51 -8.29 6.11
N ASP A 93 -0.84 -8.60 7.22
CA ASP A 93 0.48 -8.08 7.56
C ASP A 93 1.52 -8.49 6.51
N ASN A 94 1.57 -9.78 6.16
CA ASN A 94 2.47 -10.31 5.13
C ASN A 94 2.20 -9.72 3.75
N LEU A 95 0.93 -9.50 3.39
CA LEU A 95 0.56 -8.88 2.13
C LEU A 95 1.12 -7.47 2.04
N VAL A 96 0.91 -6.64 3.08
CA VAL A 96 1.42 -5.27 3.12
C VAL A 96 2.95 -5.25 3.13
N ALA A 97 3.59 -6.11 3.93
CA ALA A 97 5.04 -6.22 3.99
C ALA A 97 5.65 -6.61 2.64
N LYS A 98 5.06 -7.57 1.92
CA LYS A 98 5.53 -7.95 0.60
C LYS A 98 5.33 -6.84 -0.43
N ALA A 99 4.18 -6.17 -0.43
CA ALA A 99 3.90 -5.06 -1.34
C ALA A 99 4.83 -3.85 -1.12
N THR A 100 5.16 -3.55 0.14
CA THR A 100 6.03 -2.43 0.52
C THR A 100 7.52 -2.78 0.61
N THR A 101 7.94 -3.92 0.04
CA THR A 101 9.36 -4.27 0.00
C THR A 101 10.11 -3.41 -1.03
N GLY A 102 11.29 -2.92 -0.65
CA GLY A 102 12.15 -2.11 -1.53
C GLY A 102 12.69 -2.87 -2.74
N SER A 103 12.99 -4.15 -2.61
CA SER A 103 13.43 -5.01 -3.72
C SER A 103 12.27 -5.36 -4.66
N LEU A 104 12.42 -5.04 -5.96
CA LEU A 104 11.48 -5.42 -7.01
C LEU A 104 11.37 -6.95 -7.18
N GLU A 105 12.43 -7.70 -6.90
CA GLU A 105 12.44 -9.16 -7.04
C GLU A 105 11.58 -9.85 -5.97
N GLU A 106 11.55 -9.27 -4.77
CA GLU A 106 10.76 -9.77 -3.64
C GLU A 106 9.32 -9.24 -3.64
N ARG A 107 9.10 -8.07 -4.25
CA ARG A 107 7.77 -7.46 -4.38
C ARG A 107 6.88 -8.29 -5.29
N PHE A 108 5.56 -8.17 -5.12
CA PHE A 108 4.60 -8.71 -6.09
C PHE A 108 4.93 -8.23 -7.51
N ARG A 109 4.77 -9.13 -8.47
CA ARG A 109 5.05 -8.83 -9.89
C ARG A 109 3.83 -8.24 -10.59
N THR A 110 2.64 -8.69 -10.20
CA THR A 110 1.39 -8.27 -10.82
C THR A 110 0.28 -8.06 -9.80
N VAL A 111 -0.77 -7.36 -10.22
CA VAL A 111 -1.97 -7.15 -9.40
C VAL A 111 -2.74 -8.45 -9.20
N GLU A 112 -2.66 -9.40 -10.13
CA GLU A 112 -3.26 -10.73 -10.03
C GLU A 112 -2.70 -11.49 -8.82
N GLU A 113 -1.38 -11.44 -8.58
CA GLU A 113 -0.78 -12.08 -7.41
C GLU A 113 -1.36 -11.51 -6.11
N ILE A 114 -1.59 -10.20 -6.05
CA ILE A 114 -2.19 -9.56 -4.88
C ILE A 114 -3.66 -9.94 -4.74
N ARG A 115 -4.42 -9.93 -5.85
CA ARG A 115 -5.82 -10.36 -5.87
C ARG A 115 -5.97 -11.79 -5.38
N ASP A 116 -5.10 -12.69 -5.82
CA ASP A 116 -5.09 -14.09 -5.40
C ASP A 116 -4.71 -14.24 -3.93
N CYS A 117 -3.79 -13.41 -3.42
CA CYS A 117 -3.51 -13.34 -1.99
C CYS A 117 -4.75 -12.91 -1.20
N ILE A 118 -5.41 -11.80 -1.59
CA ILE A 118 -6.61 -11.27 -0.92
C ILE A 118 -7.74 -12.30 -0.91
N ASN A 119 -8.00 -12.97 -2.05
CA ASN A 119 -9.07 -13.96 -2.16
C ASN A 119 -8.86 -15.18 -1.25
N LYS A 120 -7.63 -15.43 -0.79
CA LYS A 120 -7.31 -16.51 0.16
C LYS A 120 -7.40 -16.06 1.62
N ILE A 121 -7.52 -14.75 1.88
CA ILE A 121 -7.68 -14.22 3.24
C ILE A 121 -9.13 -14.45 3.66
N ASP A 122 -9.32 -15.35 4.60
CA ASP A 122 -10.60 -15.49 5.29
C ASP A 122 -10.77 -14.29 6.25
N LEU A 123 -11.68 -13.38 5.93
CA LEU A 123 -11.97 -12.21 6.76
C LEU A 123 -12.87 -12.55 7.95
N GLY A 124 -13.35 -13.79 8.06
CA GLY A 124 -14.38 -14.19 9.01
C GLY A 124 -15.73 -13.52 8.70
N GLU A 125 -16.78 -13.92 9.42
CA GLU A 125 -18.04 -13.19 9.36
C GLU A 125 -17.84 -11.79 9.93
N THR A 126 -17.88 -10.79 9.05
CA THR A 126 -17.88 -9.39 9.46
C THR A 126 -19.21 -9.13 10.16
N LYS A 127 -19.23 -8.98 11.49
CA LYS A 127 -20.40 -8.44 12.19
C LYS A 127 -20.56 -6.99 11.74
N ALA A 128 -21.49 -6.77 10.82
CA ALA A 128 -21.99 -5.46 10.43
C ALA A 128 -22.71 -4.78 11.60
#